data_AF-P90910-F1
#
_entry.id   AF-P90910-F1
#
_cell.length_a   1.000
_cell.length_b   1.000
_cell.length_c   1.000
_cell.angle_alpha   90.00
_cell.angle_beta   90.00
_cell.angle_gamma   90.00
#
_symmetry.space_group_name_H-M   'P 1'
#
loop_
_entity.id
_entity.type
_entity.pdbx_description
1 polymer ?
#
loop_
_entity_poly.entity_id
_entity_poly.type
_entity_poly.pdbx_seq_one_letter_code
_entity_poly.pdbx_strand_id
1 'polypeptide(L)'
;MDNAFDFQSLPMITQIRLTSFTGEFGGQVCLNTNKITPRQQKGPTCGLVAISMCLEHFGIKTNPETILEKAKEMGFTKQGEMYSAESLASLTNEFLPNSSKIRKMPSPKEFTQSICDGKQMLIAYDCGPNYQPVYVRGHSAHWLLACGFVKKQEVDGFVETRETVAETDEIAIIGYQGKSTNLNVFPFNEVVASNAQLLEAGLKRDPSEYIIPDPHNLSEIRNCVVEVCINN
;
A
#
# COMPACT_ATOMS: atom_id res chain seq x y z
N MET A 1 26.89 -6.71 12.36
CA MET A 1 27.09 -7.09 10.95
C MET A 1 25.82 -6.67 10.27
N ASP A 2 25.83 -5.54 9.56
CA ASP A 2 24.67 -5.16 8.76
C ASP A 2 24.49 -6.29 7.75
N ASN A 3 23.32 -6.93 7.76
CA ASN A 3 22.98 -7.86 6.69
C ASN A 3 22.98 -7.01 5.42
N ALA A 4 23.96 -7.25 4.55
CA ALA A 4 24.03 -6.56 3.27
C ALA A 4 22.69 -6.74 2.56
N PHE A 5 22.03 -5.62 2.25
CA PHE A 5 20.78 -5.68 1.52
C PHE A 5 21.09 -6.14 0.10
N ASP A 6 20.45 -7.22 -0.35
CA ASP A 6 20.66 -7.74 -1.71
C ASP A 6 19.94 -6.87 -2.74
N PHE A 7 20.45 -5.66 -2.94
CA PHE A 7 19.93 -4.68 -3.89
C PHE A 7 19.87 -5.22 -5.32
N GLN A 8 20.86 -6.03 -5.70
CA GLN A 8 20.99 -6.58 -7.05
C GLN A 8 19.94 -7.65 -7.36
N SER A 9 19.38 -8.31 -6.33
CA SER A 9 18.24 -9.23 -6.51
C SER A 9 16.93 -8.56 -6.92
N LEU A 10 16.80 -7.24 -6.70
CA LEU A 10 15.57 -6.52 -7.03
C LEU A 10 15.43 -6.31 -8.54
N PRO A 11 14.18 -6.22 -9.07
CA PRO A 11 13.96 -5.83 -10.45
C PRO A 11 14.62 -4.48 -10.79
N MET A 12 15.17 -4.35 -12.00
CA MET A 12 15.88 -3.14 -12.47
C MET A 12 15.08 -1.85 -12.25
N ILE A 13 13.76 -1.86 -12.48
CA ILE A 13 12.91 -0.69 -12.25
C ILE A 13 12.86 -0.28 -10.77
N THR A 14 12.89 -1.24 -9.85
CA THR A 14 12.92 -0.99 -8.41
C THR A 14 14.29 -0.45 -8.00
N GLN A 15 15.38 -0.98 -8.56
CA GLN A 15 16.72 -0.44 -8.37
C GLN A 15 16.80 1.03 -8.79
N ILE A 16 16.33 1.36 -10.00
CA ILE A 16 16.30 2.74 -10.52
C ILE A 16 15.51 3.66 -9.59
N ARG A 17 14.36 3.22 -9.09
CA ARG A 17 13.51 4.04 -8.20
C ARG A 17 14.12 4.23 -6.81
N LEU A 18 14.78 3.21 -6.26
CA LEU A 18 15.55 3.31 -5.03
C LEU A 18 16.66 4.35 -5.20
N THR A 19 17.53 4.18 -6.21
CA THR A 19 18.62 5.12 -6.50
C THR A 19 18.11 6.53 -6.82
N SER A 20 16.99 6.66 -7.53
CA SER A 20 16.39 7.97 -7.82
C SER A 20 15.93 8.68 -6.55
N PHE A 21 15.48 7.94 -5.53
CA PHE A 21 15.10 8.51 -4.25
C PHE A 21 16.35 8.80 -3.38
N THR A 22 17.24 7.83 -3.24
CA THR A 22 18.37 7.90 -2.30
C THR A 22 19.58 8.67 -2.81
N GLY A 23 19.69 8.88 -4.11
CA GLY A 23 20.93 9.37 -4.73
C GLY A 23 22.03 8.30 -4.71
N GLU A 24 23.27 8.77 -4.85
CA GLU A 24 24.47 7.94 -5.02
C GLU A 24 24.85 7.12 -3.79
N PHE A 25 24.55 7.61 -2.58
CA PHE A 25 24.91 6.95 -1.32
C PHE A 25 24.05 5.73 -1.01
N GLY A 26 22.86 5.57 -1.59
CA GLY A 26 21.95 4.47 -1.21
C GLY A 26 21.22 4.74 0.12
N GLY A 27 20.81 3.68 0.82
CA GLY A 27 19.86 3.82 1.92
C GLY A 27 19.72 2.62 2.84
N GLN A 28 19.15 2.88 4.01
CA GLN A 28 18.71 1.84 4.93
C GLN A 28 17.33 1.34 4.49
N VAL A 29 17.20 0.04 4.23
CA VAL A 29 16.00 -0.55 3.65
C VAL A 29 15.38 -1.58 4.60
N CYS A 30 14.08 -1.47 4.85
CA CYS A 30 13.30 -2.47 5.54
C CYS A 30 12.22 -3.01 4.58
N LEU A 31 12.22 -4.32 4.32
CA LEU A 31 11.23 -4.99 3.45
C LEU A 31 10.56 -6.16 4.16
N ASN A 32 9.24 -6.25 3.98
CA ASN A 32 8.37 -7.33 4.44
C ASN A 32 7.75 -8.07 3.23
N THR A 33 8.57 -8.49 2.27
CA THR A 33 8.12 -9.05 0.98
C THR A 33 8.30 -10.56 0.81
N ASN A 34 8.97 -11.24 1.76
CA ASN A 34 9.48 -12.63 1.62
C ASN A 34 8.47 -13.70 1.14
N LYS A 35 7.17 -13.48 1.30
CA LYS A 35 6.12 -14.43 0.87
C LYS A 35 5.14 -13.86 -0.15
N ILE A 36 5.31 -12.61 -0.57
CA ILE A 36 4.37 -11.93 -1.45
C ILE A 36 4.63 -12.33 -2.90
N THR A 37 3.61 -12.85 -3.58
CA THR A 37 3.62 -12.97 -5.04
C THR A 37 2.91 -11.75 -5.65
N PRO A 38 3.59 -10.84 -6.37
CA PRO A 38 2.95 -9.65 -6.95
C PRO A 38 1.93 -10.00 -8.02
N ARG A 39 0.80 -9.27 -8.08
CA ARG A 39 -0.33 -9.60 -8.99
C ARG A 39 -0.87 -8.36 -9.70
N GLN A 40 -1.37 -8.56 -10.90
CA GLN A 40 -2.13 -7.55 -11.64
C GLN A 40 -3.63 -7.76 -11.45
N GLN A 41 -4.36 -6.66 -11.33
CA GLN A 41 -5.80 -6.64 -11.17
C GLN A 41 -6.52 -6.87 -12.49
N LYS A 42 -7.74 -7.40 -12.39
CA LYS A 42 -8.73 -7.41 -13.48
C LYS A 42 -9.87 -6.48 -13.08
N GLY A 43 -10.24 -5.53 -13.93
CA GLY A 43 -11.27 -4.55 -13.60
C GLY A 43 -10.88 -3.68 -12.38
N PRO A 44 -11.85 -3.21 -11.57
CA PRO A 44 -11.61 -2.25 -10.47
C PRO A 44 -11.11 -2.91 -9.17
N THR A 45 -10.45 -4.06 -9.23
CA THR A 45 -10.15 -4.94 -8.06
C THR A 45 -8.85 -4.60 -7.32
N CYS A 46 -8.34 -3.35 -7.40
CA CYS A 46 -7.04 -2.99 -6.82
C CYS A 46 -6.93 -3.24 -5.31
N GLY A 47 -8.00 -2.94 -4.55
CA GLY A 47 -8.06 -3.22 -3.11
C GLY A 47 -8.00 -4.71 -2.79
N LEU A 48 -8.68 -5.54 -3.59
CA LEU A 48 -8.70 -7.00 -3.42
C LEU A 48 -7.36 -7.64 -3.77
N VAL A 49 -6.68 -7.12 -4.81
CA VAL A 49 -5.31 -7.51 -5.13
C VAL A 49 -4.36 -7.16 -3.99
N ALA A 50 -4.48 -5.95 -3.42
CA ALA A 50 -3.67 -5.52 -2.29
C ALA A 50 -3.91 -6.40 -1.04
N ILE A 51 -5.17 -6.74 -0.72
CA ILE A 51 -5.51 -7.72 0.32
C ILE A 51 -4.88 -9.08 0.02
N SER A 52 -4.99 -9.59 -1.21
CA SER A 52 -4.45 -10.92 -1.55
C SER A 52 -2.92 -11.01 -1.32
N MET A 53 -2.19 -9.97 -1.69
CA MET A 53 -0.74 -9.87 -1.46
C MET A 53 -0.43 -9.73 0.03
N CYS A 54 -1.25 -8.99 0.76
CA CYS A 54 -1.11 -8.80 2.20
C CYS A 54 -1.34 -10.10 2.98
N LEU A 55 -2.41 -10.82 2.67
CA LEU A 55 -2.72 -12.13 3.26
C LEU A 55 -1.60 -13.15 2.98
N GLU A 56 -1.04 -13.14 1.77
CA GLU A 56 0.04 -14.07 1.40
C GLU A 56 1.30 -13.85 2.25
N HIS A 57 1.61 -12.60 2.60
CA HIS A 57 2.69 -12.29 3.56
C HIS A 57 2.48 -12.97 4.91
N PHE A 58 1.23 -12.99 5.39
CA PHE A 58 0.85 -13.64 6.64
C PHE A 58 0.59 -15.15 6.49
N GLY A 59 0.89 -15.73 5.32
CA GLY A 59 0.78 -17.18 5.06
C GLY A 59 -0.58 -17.65 4.58
N ILE A 60 -1.53 -16.74 4.36
CA ILE A 60 -2.86 -17.06 3.85
C ILE A 60 -2.87 -16.91 2.32
N LYS A 61 -2.84 -18.05 1.61
CA LYS A 61 -2.92 -18.07 0.15
C LYS A 61 -4.38 -18.05 -0.32
N THR A 62 -4.81 -16.90 -0.83
CA THR A 62 -6.09 -16.73 -1.54
C THR A 62 -5.88 -15.90 -2.82
N ASN A 63 -6.90 -15.76 -3.66
CA ASN A 63 -6.85 -14.98 -4.89
C ASN A 63 -7.87 -13.83 -4.88
N PRO A 64 -7.67 -12.78 -5.72
CA PRO A 64 -8.59 -11.65 -5.79
C PRO A 64 -10.02 -12.05 -6.15
N GLU A 65 -10.22 -13.11 -6.93
CA GLU A 65 -11.54 -13.62 -7.30
C GLU A 65 -12.33 -14.15 -6.09
N THR A 66 -11.70 -14.95 -5.22
CA THR A 66 -12.31 -15.42 -3.95
C THR A 66 -12.58 -14.27 -2.98
N ILE A 67 -11.67 -13.28 -2.90
CA ILE A 67 -11.89 -12.09 -2.07
C ILE A 67 -13.06 -11.27 -2.64
N LEU A 68 -13.20 -11.18 -3.96
CA LEU A 68 -14.33 -10.48 -4.61
C LEU A 68 -15.67 -11.12 -4.27
N GLU A 69 -15.76 -12.46 -4.28
CA GLU A 69 -16.97 -13.18 -3.89
C GLU A 69 -17.39 -12.84 -2.46
N LYS A 70 -16.44 -12.85 -1.51
CA LYS A 70 -16.70 -12.45 -0.12
C LYS A 70 -17.10 -10.96 -0.01
N ALA A 71 -16.42 -10.07 -0.74
CA ALA A 71 -16.74 -8.64 -0.73
C ALA A 71 -18.17 -8.35 -1.26
N LYS A 72 -18.62 -9.12 -2.25
CA LYS A 72 -19.99 -9.07 -2.77
C LYS A 72 -21.02 -9.58 -1.75
N GLU A 73 -20.72 -10.71 -1.10
CA GLU A 73 -21.56 -11.27 -0.03
C GLU A 73 -21.74 -10.28 1.12
N MET A 74 -20.70 -9.54 1.48
CA MET A 74 -20.74 -8.49 2.51
C MET A 74 -21.37 -7.18 2.04
N GLY A 75 -21.75 -7.07 0.77
CA GLY A 75 -22.37 -5.87 0.21
C GLY A 75 -21.43 -4.67 0.07
N PHE A 76 -20.11 -4.88 0.08
CA PHE A 76 -19.12 -3.80 -0.04
C PHE A 76 -18.85 -3.37 -1.47
N THR A 77 -19.15 -4.23 -2.44
CA THR A 77 -18.81 -4.00 -3.85
C THR A 77 -19.70 -4.80 -4.79
N LYS A 78 -19.90 -4.29 -6.01
CA LYS A 78 -20.50 -5.06 -7.11
C LYS A 78 -19.45 -5.58 -8.10
N GLN A 79 -18.34 -4.86 -8.28
CA GLN A 79 -17.35 -5.18 -9.33
C GLN A 79 -15.91 -5.27 -8.81
N GLY A 80 -15.66 -4.92 -7.54
CA GLY A 80 -14.38 -4.99 -6.85
C GLY A 80 -13.82 -3.67 -6.36
N GLU A 81 -14.51 -2.56 -6.63
CA GLU A 81 -14.24 -1.25 -6.05
C GLU A 81 -14.34 -1.27 -4.52
N MET A 82 -13.40 -0.60 -3.84
CA MET A 82 -13.39 -0.47 -2.37
C MET A 82 -13.19 1.00 -2.01
N TYR A 83 -14.26 1.66 -1.58
CA TYR A 83 -14.29 3.09 -1.22
C TYR A 83 -14.39 3.37 0.29
N SER A 84 -14.34 2.31 1.10
CA SER A 84 -14.35 2.38 2.55
C SER A 84 -13.15 1.62 3.12
N ALA A 85 -12.34 2.30 3.93
CA ALA A 85 -11.25 1.64 4.66
C ALA A 85 -11.80 0.65 5.70
N GLU A 86 -13.00 0.90 6.23
CA GLU A 86 -13.67 0.00 7.18
C GLU A 86 -14.11 -1.28 6.50
N SER A 87 -14.76 -1.18 5.35
CA SER A 87 -15.08 -2.36 4.54
C SER A 87 -13.83 -3.14 4.14
N LEU A 88 -12.74 -2.45 3.76
CA LEU A 88 -11.48 -3.12 3.41
C LEU A 88 -10.85 -3.84 4.61
N ALA A 89 -10.91 -3.24 5.80
CA ALA A 89 -10.41 -3.85 7.03
C ALA A 89 -11.25 -5.06 7.45
N SER A 90 -12.58 -4.91 7.46
CA SER A 90 -13.52 -6.00 7.75
C SER A 90 -13.39 -7.15 6.78
N LEU A 91 -13.27 -6.87 5.49
CA LEU A 91 -13.02 -7.88 4.45
C LEU A 91 -11.68 -8.60 4.67
N THR A 92 -10.63 -7.89 5.09
CA THR A 92 -9.34 -8.53 5.43
C THR A 92 -9.49 -9.46 6.64
N ASN A 93 -10.27 -9.05 7.64
CA ASN A 93 -10.54 -9.85 8.84
C ASN A 93 -11.33 -11.14 8.58
N GLU A 94 -12.08 -11.24 7.47
CA GLU A 94 -12.72 -12.51 7.07
C GLU A 94 -11.70 -13.61 6.73
N PHE A 95 -10.50 -13.22 6.25
CA PHE A 95 -9.44 -14.16 5.88
C PHE A 95 -8.33 -14.24 6.94
N LEU A 96 -8.17 -13.20 7.74
CA LEU A 96 -7.20 -13.11 8.82
C LEU A 96 -7.84 -12.42 10.04
N PRO A 97 -8.57 -13.17 10.88
CA PRO A 97 -9.39 -12.61 11.95
C PRO A 97 -8.63 -11.67 12.90
N ASN A 98 -9.30 -10.58 13.31
CA ASN A 98 -8.80 -9.59 14.29
C ASN A 98 -7.41 -9.01 13.99
N SER A 99 -7.01 -9.02 12.73
CA SER A 99 -5.64 -8.67 12.32
C SER A 99 -5.58 -7.37 11.53
N SER A 100 -6.72 -6.79 11.16
CA SER A 100 -6.80 -5.57 10.37
C SER A 100 -7.64 -4.50 11.07
N LYS A 101 -7.14 -3.27 11.10
CA LYS A 101 -7.82 -2.10 11.69
C LYS A 101 -7.50 -0.82 10.95
N ILE A 102 -8.44 0.13 10.97
CA ILE A 102 -8.21 1.47 10.45
C ILE A 102 -7.45 2.28 11.50
N ARG A 103 -6.53 3.13 11.05
CA ARG A 103 -5.94 4.20 11.86
C ARG A 103 -5.76 5.45 11.03
N LYS A 104 -5.54 6.59 11.70
CA LYS A 104 -5.12 7.83 11.04
C LYS A 104 -3.80 7.60 10.29
N MET A 105 -3.59 8.37 9.22
CA MET A 105 -2.31 8.38 8.49
C MET A 105 -1.15 8.58 9.48
N PRO A 106 -0.19 7.64 9.57
CA PRO A 106 0.90 7.70 10.54
C PRO A 106 1.92 8.79 10.20
N SER A 107 2.69 9.21 11.20
CA SER A 107 3.94 9.96 10.95
C SER A 107 5.00 9.06 10.30
N PRO A 108 6.09 9.61 9.71
CA PRO A 108 7.22 8.82 9.24
C PRO A 108 7.78 7.85 10.30
N LYS A 109 7.91 8.30 11.54
CA LYS A 109 8.37 7.45 12.66
C LYS A 109 7.38 6.32 12.96
N GLU A 110 6.09 6.62 13.07
CA GLU A 110 5.06 5.61 13.34
C GLU A 110 4.94 4.58 12.21
N PHE A 111 5.05 5.05 10.97
CA PHE A 111 5.03 4.20 9.78
C PHE A 111 6.19 3.22 9.79
N THR A 112 7.42 3.73 9.93
CA THR A 112 8.63 2.90 9.92
C THR A 112 8.68 1.94 11.10
N GLN A 113 8.28 2.37 12.30
CA GLN A 113 8.11 1.46 13.44
C GLN A 113 7.18 0.31 13.10
N SER A 114 6.02 0.61 12.52
CA SER A 114 5.03 -0.41 12.16
C SER A 114 5.57 -1.40 11.13
N ILE A 115 6.30 -0.92 10.13
CA ILE A 115 6.96 -1.80 9.14
C ILE A 115 8.07 -2.64 9.80
N CYS A 116 8.89 -2.06 10.68
CA CYS A 116 9.91 -2.80 11.43
C CYS A 116 9.32 -3.88 12.34
N ASP A 117 8.12 -3.64 12.91
CA ASP A 117 7.34 -4.60 13.69
C ASP A 117 6.72 -5.72 12.82
N GLY A 118 6.99 -5.75 11.51
CA GLY A 118 6.48 -6.77 10.59
C GLY A 118 5.03 -6.53 10.12
N LYS A 119 4.47 -5.33 10.36
CA LYS A 119 3.12 -4.99 9.90
C LYS A 119 3.11 -4.59 8.44
N GLN A 120 1.91 -4.55 7.86
CA GLN A 120 1.64 -4.02 6.54
C GLN A 120 0.57 -2.93 6.58
N MET A 121 0.57 -2.04 5.59
CA MET A 121 -0.45 -1.00 5.48
C MET A 121 -1.05 -0.95 4.07
N LEU A 122 -2.37 -0.84 4.00
CA LEU A 122 -3.10 -0.53 2.78
C LEU A 122 -3.41 0.96 2.78
N ILE A 123 -2.95 1.67 1.76
CA ILE A 123 -3.03 3.12 1.66
C ILE A 123 -3.70 3.48 0.33
N ALA A 124 -4.78 4.24 0.40
CA ALA A 124 -5.41 4.79 -0.80
C ALA A 124 -4.64 6.04 -1.29
N TYR A 125 -4.46 6.19 -2.58
CA TYR A 125 -3.84 7.37 -3.20
C TYR A 125 -4.34 7.53 -4.63
N ASP A 126 -4.15 8.70 -5.23
CA ASP A 126 -4.42 8.90 -6.65
C ASP A 126 -3.25 8.39 -7.48
N CYS A 127 -3.50 7.42 -8.36
CA CYS A 127 -2.46 6.72 -9.11
C CYS A 127 -2.34 7.24 -10.55
N GLY A 128 -1.26 7.98 -10.81
CA GLY A 128 -0.93 8.57 -12.11
C GLY A 128 -0.09 7.69 -13.04
N PRO A 129 0.52 8.29 -14.07
CA PRO A 129 1.47 7.62 -14.96
C PRO A 129 2.62 6.98 -14.18
N ASN A 130 3.13 5.83 -14.66
CA ASN A 130 4.16 5.04 -13.97
C ASN A 130 3.81 4.65 -12.52
N TYR A 131 2.52 4.72 -12.18
CA TYR A 131 1.92 4.42 -10.89
C TYR A 131 2.28 5.39 -9.76
N GLN A 132 2.91 6.53 -10.08
CA GLN A 132 3.31 7.50 -9.08
C GLN A 132 2.09 8.20 -8.44
N PRO A 133 2.22 8.69 -7.20
CA PRO A 133 1.19 9.53 -6.59
C PRO A 133 0.93 10.79 -7.41
N VAL A 134 -0.35 11.11 -7.60
CA VAL A 134 -0.80 12.37 -8.20
C VAL A 134 -1.92 12.99 -7.36
N TYR A 135 -2.44 14.14 -7.77
CA TYR A 135 -3.36 14.96 -6.98
C TYR A 135 -4.59 15.33 -7.81
N VAL A 136 -5.43 14.32 -8.12
CA VAL A 136 -6.60 14.46 -9.02
C VAL A 136 -7.92 14.22 -8.29
N ARG A 137 -7.96 14.62 -7.01
CA ARG A 137 -9.12 14.69 -6.11
C ARG A 137 -9.79 13.35 -5.80
N GLY A 138 -9.14 12.23 -6.09
CA GLY A 138 -9.68 10.88 -5.97
C GLY A 138 -10.22 10.28 -7.27
N HIS A 139 -10.13 10.99 -8.39
CA HIS A 139 -10.63 10.52 -9.68
C HIS A 139 -9.84 9.34 -10.25
N SER A 140 -8.67 9.05 -9.67
CA SER A 140 -7.81 7.90 -9.96
C SER A 140 -7.47 7.10 -8.70
N ALA A 141 -8.32 7.16 -7.67
CA ALA A 141 -8.10 6.51 -6.38
C ALA A 141 -7.77 5.03 -6.55
N HIS A 142 -6.74 4.60 -5.81
CA HIS A 142 -6.12 3.30 -5.96
C HIS A 142 -5.50 2.85 -4.65
N TRP A 143 -5.46 1.53 -4.42
CA TRP A 143 -4.87 0.95 -3.21
C TRP A 143 -3.42 0.54 -3.44
N LEU A 144 -2.54 1.04 -2.56
CA LEU A 144 -1.14 0.63 -2.40
C LEU A 144 -1.04 -0.32 -1.20
N LEU A 145 -0.36 -1.45 -1.38
CA LEU A 145 0.18 -2.23 -0.28
C LEU A 145 1.57 -1.70 0.07
N ALA A 146 1.69 -0.96 1.16
CA ALA A 146 2.95 -0.53 1.75
C ALA A 146 3.52 -1.66 2.62
N CYS A 147 4.64 -2.24 2.17
CA CYS A 147 5.27 -3.41 2.78
C CYS A 147 6.76 -3.19 3.06
N GLY A 148 7.20 -1.94 3.09
CA GLY A 148 8.60 -1.59 3.27
C GLY A 148 8.83 -0.09 3.25
N PHE A 149 10.06 0.30 3.57
CA PHE A 149 10.54 1.67 3.41
C PHE A 149 12.04 1.71 3.09
N VAL A 150 12.48 2.85 2.57
CA VAL A 150 13.90 3.21 2.50
C VAL A 150 14.09 4.59 3.13
N LYS A 151 15.11 4.71 3.97
CA LYS A 151 15.61 5.98 4.51
C LYS A 151 16.90 6.35 3.76
N LYS A 152 17.02 7.62 3.36
CA LYS A 152 18.29 8.14 2.79
C LYS A 152 19.40 8.11 3.84
N GLN A 153 20.61 7.80 3.40
CA GLN A 153 21.80 7.87 4.26
C GLN A 153 22.96 8.54 3.52
N GLU A 154 24.01 8.90 4.26
CA GLU A 154 25.24 9.52 3.72
C GLU A 154 26.40 8.51 3.58
N VAL A 155 26.11 7.21 3.64
CA VAL A 155 27.08 6.12 3.54
C VAL A 155 26.76 5.25 2.33
N ASP A 156 27.76 4.95 1.51
CA ASP A 156 27.59 4.18 0.28
C ASP A 156 26.96 2.80 0.50
N GLY A 157 25.95 2.51 -0.31
CA GLY A 157 25.33 1.20 -0.45
C GLY A 157 23.93 1.13 0.14
N PHE A 158 23.31 -0.04 -0.04
CA PHE A 158 22.05 -0.37 0.60
C PHE A 158 22.30 -1.38 1.73
N VAL A 159 21.73 -1.13 2.89
CA VAL A 159 21.83 -2.00 4.06
C VAL A 159 20.45 -2.35 4.59
N GLU A 160 20.27 -3.58 5.06
CA GLU A 160 19.01 -3.96 5.69
C GLU A 160 18.91 -3.26 7.04
N THR A 161 17.74 -2.69 7.36
CA THR A 161 17.45 -2.11 8.68
C THR A 161 16.18 -2.68 9.27
N ARG A 162 16.16 -2.73 10.61
CA ARG A 162 14.96 -2.95 11.43
C ARG A 162 14.80 -1.83 12.46
N GLU A 163 15.41 -0.69 12.19
CA GLU A 163 15.37 0.48 13.05
C GLU A 163 14.34 1.49 12.58
N THR A 164 13.70 2.14 13.55
CA THR A 164 12.74 3.21 13.31
C THR A 164 13.46 4.52 12.99
N VAL A 165 12.87 5.35 12.14
CA VAL A 165 13.47 6.63 11.72
C VAL A 165 13.10 7.78 12.68
N ALA A 166 13.88 8.86 12.64
CA ALA A 166 13.50 10.12 13.28
C ALA A 166 12.40 10.82 12.45
N GLU A 167 11.58 11.67 13.09
CA GLU A 167 10.50 12.41 12.40
C GLU A 167 11.01 13.34 11.28
N THR A 168 12.26 13.77 11.37
CA THR A 168 12.93 14.63 10.38
C THR A 168 13.51 13.85 9.20
N ASP A 169 13.55 12.52 9.26
CA ASP A 169 14.19 11.72 8.23
C ASP A 169 13.33 11.67 6.97
N GLU A 170 13.98 11.88 5.81
CA GLU A 170 13.35 11.67 4.51
C GLU A 170 13.29 10.18 4.18
N ILE A 171 12.06 9.68 4.03
CA ILE A 171 11.80 8.28 3.69
C ILE A 171 10.91 8.14 2.45
N ALA A 172 11.03 7.00 1.79
CA ALA A 172 10.10 6.55 0.77
C ALA A 172 9.42 5.24 1.19
N ILE A 173 8.15 5.12 0.84
CA ILE A 173 7.35 3.89 0.96
C ILE A 173 7.76 2.95 -0.16
N ILE A 174 7.99 1.68 0.20
CA ILE A 174 8.19 0.60 -0.76
C ILE A 174 6.95 -0.29 -0.77
N GLY A 175 6.35 -0.51 -1.94
CA GLY A 175 5.06 -1.19 -2.01
C GLY A 175 4.58 -1.66 -3.38
N TYR A 176 3.58 -2.54 -3.34
CA TYR A 176 2.92 -3.13 -4.51
C TYR A 176 1.53 -2.53 -4.74
N GLN A 177 1.06 -2.54 -6.00
CA GLN A 177 -0.26 -2.05 -6.36
C GLN A 177 -0.79 -2.80 -7.59
N GLY A 178 -2.12 -2.86 -7.77
CA GLY A 178 -2.73 -3.79 -8.73
C GLY A 178 -2.54 -3.54 -10.23
N LYS A 179 -2.01 -2.39 -10.69
CA LYS A 179 -1.78 -2.11 -12.12
C LYS A 179 -0.48 -2.71 -12.68
N SER A 180 0.41 -3.24 -11.83
CA SER A 180 1.65 -3.89 -12.26
C SER A 180 2.17 -4.86 -11.21
N THR A 181 3.16 -5.68 -11.56
CA THR A 181 3.88 -6.53 -10.60
C THR A 181 5.12 -5.84 -10.01
N ASN A 182 5.37 -4.57 -10.35
CA ASN A 182 6.59 -3.87 -9.94
C ASN A 182 6.51 -3.49 -8.47
N LEU A 183 7.61 -3.67 -7.74
CA LEU A 183 7.81 -3.07 -6.43
C LEU A 183 8.15 -1.59 -6.62
N ASN A 184 7.27 -0.71 -6.14
CA ASN A 184 7.37 0.74 -6.33
C ASN A 184 8.05 1.38 -5.13
N VAL A 185 8.67 2.54 -5.35
CA VAL A 185 9.29 3.37 -4.32
C VAL A 185 8.71 4.77 -4.52
N PHE A 186 8.00 5.28 -3.52
CA PHE A 186 7.34 6.58 -3.58
C PHE A 186 7.72 7.41 -2.35
N PRO A 187 8.11 8.69 -2.50
CA PRO A 187 8.33 9.57 -1.36
C PRO A 187 7.13 9.56 -0.40
N PHE A 188 7.39 9.39 0.89
CA PHE A 188 6.33 9.21 1.88
C PHE A 188 5.37 10.42 1.92
N ASN A 189 5.92 11.62 1.88
CA ASN A 189 5.17 12.87 1.82
C ASN A 189 4.24 12.97 0.59
N GLU A 190 4.66 12.46 -0.57
CA GLU A 190 3.82 12.47 -1.78
C GLU A 190 2.64 11.50 -1.65
N VAL A 191 2.85 10.30 -1.08
CA VAL A 191 1.76 9.35 -0.82
C VAL A 191 0.79 9.93 0.20
N VAL A 192 1.29 10.52 1.29
CA VAL A 192 0.46 11.19 2.31
C VAL A 192 -0.35 12.34 1.70
N ALA A 193 0.29 13.21 0.93
CA ALA A 193 -0.39 14.34 0.29
C ALA A 193 -1.42 13.87 -0.76
N SER A 194 -1.11 12.81 -1.51
CA SER A 194 -2.04 12.18 -2.46
C SER A 194 -3.23 11.51 -1.77
N ASN A 195 -3.03 10.90 -0.60
CA ASN A 195 -4.12 10.37 0.23
C ASN A 195 -4.99 11.50 0.82
N ALA A 196 -4.37 12.57 1.32
CA ALA A 196 -5.06 13.68 1.97
C ALA A 196 -6.00 14.46 1.03
N GLN A 197 -5.74 14.41 -0.27
CA GLN A 197 -6.56 15.08 -1.28
C GLN A 197 -7.63 14.18 -1.93
N LEU A 198 -7.85 12.96 -1.44
CA LEU A 198 -8.96 12.13 -1.91
C LEU A 198 -10.30 12.75 -1.47
N LEU A 199 -10.94 13.50 -2.38
CA LEU A 199 -12.18 14.23 -2.11
C LEU A 199 -13.39 13.47 -2.61
N GLU A 200 -13.37 13.02 -3.87
CA GLU A 200 -14.53 12.46 -4.54
C GLU A 200 -14.16 11.32 -5.51
N ALA A 201 -15.04 10.32 -5.60
CA ALA A 201 -14.97 9.26 -6.57
C ALA A 201 -15.18 9.83 -7.98
N GLY A 202 -14.33 9.43 -8.92
CA GLY A 202 -14.45 9.85 -10.32
C GLY A 202 -15.73 9.32 -10.97
N LEU A 203 -16.26 10.09 -11.93
CA LEU A 203 -17.54 9.82 -12.61
C LEU A 203 -17.50 8.70 -13.65
N LYS A 204 -16.42 7.92 -13.71
CA LYS A 204 -16.24 6.87 -14.73
C LYS A 204 -17.11 5.63 -14.50
N ARG A 205 -17.64 5.46 -13.30
CA ARG A 205 -18.36 4.26 -12.86
C ARG A 205 -19.84 4.60 -12.72
N ASP A 206 -20.71 3.77 -13.30
CA ASP A 206 -22.16 3.91 -13.22
C ASP A 206 -22.67 3.49 -11.82
N PRO A 207 -23.37 4.35 -11.06
CA PRO A 207 -23.95 3.98 -9.76
C PRO A 207 -24.93 2.79 -9.81
N SER A 208 -25.50 2.45 -10.98
CA SER A 208 -26.32 1.26 -11.15
C SER A 208 -25.50 -0.04 -11.15
N GLU A 209 -24.27 0.00 -11.67
CA GLU A 209 -23.37 -1.16 -11.80
C GLU A 209 -22.35 -1.29 -10.66
N TYR A 210 -22.06 -0.20 -9.94
CA TYR A 210 -21.05 -0.13 -8.88
C TYR A 210 -21.67 0.30 -7.55
N ILE A 211 -20.96 0.08 -6.44
CA ILE A 211 -21.25 0.74 -5.17
C ILE A 211 -20.34 1.97 -5.07
N ILE A 212 -20.91 3.14 -5.29
CA ILE A 212 -20.25 4.43 -5.19
C ILE A 212 -20.79 5.13 -3.93
N PRO A 213 -19.95 5.75 -3.09
CA PRO A 213 -20.43 6.60 -1.99
C PRO A 213 -21.42 7.66 -2.52
N ASP A 214 -22.49 7.94 -1.78
CA ASP A 214 -23.43 9.03 -2.09
C ASP A 214 -23.55 9.99 -0.89
N PRO A 215 -23.09 11.26 -1.02
CA PRO A 215 -22.42 11.82 -2.21
C PRO A 215 -21.10 11.09 -2.47
N HIS A 216 -20.52 11.26 -3.66
CA HIS A 216 -19.26 10.63 -4.12
C HIS A 216 -18.03 10.86 -3.21
N ASN A 217 -18.18 11.41 -2.01
CA ASN A 217 -17.16 11.70 -1.02
C ASN A 217 -16.29 10.49 -0.64
N LEU A 218 -14.98 10.69 -0.65
CA LEU A 218 -13.96 9.69 -0.30
C LEU A 218 -13.42 9.85 1.13
N SER A 219 -14.16 10.51 2.02
CA SER A 219 -13.72 10.75 3.41
C SER A 219 -13.37 9.48 4.18
N GLU A 220 -13.94 8.33 3.82
CA GLU A 220 -13.66 7.05 4.48
C GLU A 220 -12.29 6.44 4.15
N ILE A 221 -11.63 6.91 3.10
CA ILE A 221 -10.28 6.46 2.70
C ILE A 221 -9.23 7.59 2.74
N ARG A 222 -9.67 8.81 3.10
CA ARG A 222 -8.84 10.00 3.21
C ARG A 222 -8.27 10.14 4.63
N ASN A 223 -7.00 10.53 4.73
CA ASN A 223 -6.24 10.73 5.98
C ASN A 223 -6.19 9.48 6.88
N CYS A 224 -6.33 8.30 6.30
CA CYS A 224 -6.32 7.04 7.02
C CYS A 224 -5.57 5.94 6.25
N VAL A 225 -5.23 4.88 6.98
CA VAL A 225 -4.66 3.65 6.44
C VAL A 225 -5.34 2.46 7.10
N VAL A 226 -5.33 1.31 6.42
CA VAL A 226 -5.66 0.03 7.04
C VAL A 226 -4.35 -0.65 7.44
N GLU A 227 -4.11 -0.79 8.73
CA GLU A 227 -2.95 -1.50 9.28
C GLU A 227 -3.31 -2.98 9.48
N VAL A 228 -2.45 -3.87 8.99
CA VAL A 228 -2.63 -5.32 9.07
C VAL A 228 -1.44 -5.95 9.78
N CYS A 229 -1.71 -6.74 10.81
CA CYS A 229 -0.74 -7.49 11.60
C CYS A 229 -1.39 -8.69 12.29
N ILE A 230 -0.67 -9.80 12.39
CA ILE A 230 -1.07 -10.89 13.30
C ILE A 230 -0.76 -10.42 14.72
N ASN A 231 -1.77 -10.38 15.60
CA ASN A 231 -1.52 -10.35 17.03
C ASN A 231 -1.07 -11.76 17.43
N ASN A 232 0.19 -11.91 17.87
CA ASN A 232 0.58 -13.11 18.62
C ASN A 232 -0.05 -13.09 20.01
#